data_AF-A0A367AF37-F1
#
_entry.id   AF-A0A367AF37-F1
#
_cell.length_a   1.000
_cell.length_b   1.000
_cell.length_c   1.000
_cell.angle_alpha   90.00
_cell.angle_beta   90.00
_cell.angle_gamma   90.00
#
_symmetry.space_group_name_H-M   'P 1'
#
loop_
_entity.id
_entity.type
_entity.pdbx_description
1 polymer ?
#
loop_
_entity_poly.entity_id
_entity_poly.type
_entity_poly.pdbx_seq_one_letter_code
_entity_poly.pdbx_strand_id
1 'polypeptide(L)'
;MGQIELWSLDPGQEYGAWDQSIDIAIGAISADESWAAAATGAYDARWQQSLENMRAAWGARAGTVFIRFAHEMNSNWYPWSVSAGEERDFITAWGRFRALQQRIFPAAKLVFCVNRESVGTGFDWRRTFPGAGQVDVMGVDYYNQYPYVSSAADWAASVRQTDGYGAPKGLQAHLDFARSVGLPLAVSEWSGKASKGDSPAFVQGMHDFFAANAGGGAGQLLYEIQFNVDMDGDDYRLFGGGRLPLSAARYRDLF
;
A
#
# COMPACT_ATOMS: atom_id res chain seq x y z
N MET A 1 -9.55 -8.47 -13.47
CA MET A 1 -9.20 -8.01 -12.11
C MET A 1 -9.83 -6.66 -11.82
N GLY A 2 -11.02 -6.68 -11.22
CA GLY A 2 -11.22 -6.12 -9.89
C GLY A 2 -11.44 -7.34 -8.99
N GLN A 3 -10.81 -7.41 -7.82
CA GLN A 3 -10.88 -8.61 -6.99
C GLN A 3 -12.31 -8.78 -6.44
N ILE A 4 -13.08 -9.69 -7.04
CA ILE A 4 -14.46 -10.00 -6.63
C ILE A 4 -14.46 -10.93 -5.41
N GLU A 5 -13.46 -11.79 -5.36
CA GLU A 5 -13.40 -12.91 -4.45
C GLU A 5 -12.44 -12.61 -3.29
N LEU A 6 -12.93 -12.80 -2.07
CA LEU A 6 -12.24 -12.47 -0.82
C LEU A 6 -12.25 -13.66 0.14
N TRP A 7 -11.96 -14.85 -0.41
CA TRP A 7 -12.09 -16.13 0.29
C TRP A 7 -11.42 -16.14 1.67
N SER A 8 -10.31 -15.43 1.85
CA SER A 8 -9.62 -15.37 3.13
C SER A 8 -10.47 -14.80 4.27
N LEU A 9 -11.52 -14.03 3.97
CA LEU A 9 -12.49 -13.50 4.94
C LEU A 9 -13.66 -14.44 5.24
N ASP A 10 -13.82 -15.52 4.48
CA ASP A 10 -14.94 -16.44 4.65
C ASP A 10 -14.84 -17.23 5.97
N PRO A 11 -15.98 -17.63 6.57
CA PRO A 11 -15.96 -18.44 7.79
C PRO A 11 -15.09 -19.70 7.65
N GLY A 12 -14.17 -19.88 8.59
CA GLY A 12 -13.24 -21.03 8.60
C GLY A 12 -11.98 -20.85 7.75
N GLN A 13 -11.83 -19.72 7.05
CA GLN A 13 -10.60 -19.35 6.35
C GLN A 13 -9.69 -18.50 7.24
N GLU A 14 -8.50 -18.15 6.76
CA GLU A 14 -7.42 -17.51 7.52
C GLU A 14 -7.87 -16.30 8.36
N TYR A 15 -8.65 -15.39 7.77
CA TYR A 15 -9.19 -14.20 8.43
C TYR A 15 -10.71 -14.28 8.65
N GLY A 16 -11.30 -15.47 8.59
CA GLY A 16 -12.74 -15.69 8.77
C GLY A 16 -13.27 -15.27 10.14
N ALA A 17 -12.43 -15.37 11.17
CA ALA A 17 -12.73 -14.95 12.54
C ALA A 17 -12.00 -13.66 12.96
N TRP A 18 -11.23 -13.05 12.06
CA TRP A 18 -10.50 -11.81 12.35
C TRP A 18 -11.48 -10.65 12.55
N ASP A 19 -11.42 -9.97 13.68
CA ASP A 19 -12.34 -8.89 14.04
C ASP A 19 -11.67 -7.52 14.25
N GLN A 20 -10.34 -7.46 14.12
CA GLN A 20 -9.55 -6.23 14.15
C GLN A 20 -9.47 -5.59 12.76
N SER A 21 -8.86 -4.42 12.65
CA SER A 21 -8.70 -3.75 11.35
C SER A 21 -7.91 -4.62 10.36
N ILE A 22 -8.17 -4.44 9.06
CA ILE A 22 -7.52 -5.17 7.97
C ILE A 22 -7.28 -4.24 6.77
N ASP A 23 -6.14 -4.37 6.09
CA ASP A 23 -5.85 -3.74 4.79
C ASP A 23 -5.99 -4.80 3.70
N ILE A 24 -6.78 -4.49 2.67
CA ILE A 24 -7.05 -5.38 1.55
C ILE A 24 -6.64 -4.66 0.26
N ALA A 25 -5.56 -5.14 -0.35
CA ALA A 25 -5.14 -4.73 -1.68
C ALA A 25 -6.08 -5.29 -2.73
N ILE A 26 -6.54 -4.43 -3.65
CA ILE A 26 -7.37 -4.84 -4.78
C ILE A 26 -6.88 -4.18 -6.07
N GLY A 27 -6.78 -4.98 -7.13
CA GLY A 27 -6.57 -4.45 -8.47
C GLY A 27 -7.77 -3.66 -9.00
N ALA A 28 -7.53 -2.78 -9.97
CA ALA A 28 -8.58 -1.94 -10.56
C ALA A 28 -9.07 -2.43 -11.93
N ILE A 29 -8.13 -2.64 -12.86
CA ILE A 29 -8.36 -3.05 -14.24
C ILE A 29 -7.47 -4.26 -14.61
N SER A 30 -7.80 -4.91 -15.72
CA SER A 30 -7.15 -6.11 -16.27
C SER A 30 -6.20 -5.73 -17.41
N ALA A 31 -5.38 -6.67 -17.88
CA ALA A 31 -4.32 -6.37 -18.86
C ALA A 31 -4.83 -5.90 -20.23
N ASP A 32 -6.08 -6.21 -20.56
CA ASP A 32 -6.80 -5.83 -21.78
C ASP A 32 -7.75 -4.63 -21.58
N GLU A 33 -7.73 -4.02 -20.41
CA GLU A 33 -8.59 -2.90 -20.02
C GLU A 33 -7.78 -1.59 -19.95
N SER A 34 -8.45 -0.44 -19.88
CA SER A 34 -7.76 0.87 -19.88
C SER A 34 -8.36 1.86 -18.89
N TRP A 35 -7.54 2.81 -18.42
CA TRP A 35 -8.00 3.90 -17.57
C TRP A 35 -9.02 4.80 -18.26
N ALA A 36 -8.89 5.04 -19.57
CA ALA A 36 -9.87 5.79 -20.36
C ALA A 36 -11.27 5.14 -20.33
N ALA A 37 -11.35 3.81 -20.47
CA ALA A 37 -12.61 3.09 -20.34
C ALA A 37 -13.12 3.09 -18.88
N ALA A 38 -12.21 2.96 -17.92
CA ALA A 38 -12.53 3.05 -16.50
C ALA A 38 -13.14 4.41 -16.13
N ALA A 39 -12.60 5.50 -16.66
CA ALA A 39 -13.07 6.87 -16.44
C ALA A 39 -14.51 7.09 -16.96
N THR A 40 -14.92 6.38 -18.02
CA THR A 40 -16.29 6.42 -18.55
C THR A 40 -17.25 5.48 -17.82
N GLY A 41 -16.75 4.64 -16.90
CA GLY A 41 -17.55 3.75 -16.06
C GLY A 41 -17.70 2.33 -16.56
N ALA A 42 -16.86 1.89 -17.51
CA ALA A 42 -16.93 0.55 -18.08
C ALA A 42 -16.85 -0.58 -17.04
N TYR A 43 -16.24 -0.31 -15.87
CA TYR A 43 -15.95 -1.33 -14.85
C TYR A 43 -16.70 -1.12 -13.52
N ASP A 44 -17.59 -0.12 -13.45
CA ASP A 44 -18.32 0.23 -12.24
C ASP A 44 -19.11 -0.96 -11.66
N ALA A 45 -19.76 -1.75 -12.52
CA ALA A 45 -20.54 -2.91 -12.08
C ALA A 45 -19.68 -3.96 -11.36
N ARG A 46 -18.45 -4.19 -11.87
CA ARG A 46 -17.50 -5.12 -11.25
C ARG A 46 -16.97 -4.58 -9.92
N TRP A 47 -16.66 -3.29 -9.85
CA TRP A 47 -16.21 -2.67 -8.61
C TRP A 47 -17.31 -2.61 -7.55
N GLN A 48 -18.55 -2.37 -7.96
CA GLN A 48 -19.72 -2.47 -7.08
C GLN A 48 -19.83 -3.89 -6.51
N GLN A 49 -19.76 -4.93 -7.34
CA GLN A 49 -19.82 -6.32 -6.88
C GLN A 49 -18.70 -6.64 -5.87
N SER A 50 -17.48 -6.20 -6.16
CA SER A 50 -16.33 -6.37 -5.25
C SER A 50 -16.59 -5.72 -3.88
N LEU A 51 -17.10 -4.48 -3.84
CA LEU A 51 -17.44 -3.77 -2.61
C LEU A 51 -18.61 -4.42 -1.84
N GLU A 52 -19.63 -4.90 -2.55
CA GLU A 52 -20.76 -5.63 -1.97
C GLU A 52 -20.30 -6.93 -1.31
N ASN A 53 -19.46 -7.71 -2.01
CA ASN A 53 -18.87 -8.92 -1.48
C ASN A 53 -18.00 -8.63 -0.25
N MET A 54 -17.14 -7.62 -0.32
CA MET A 54 -16.28 -7.23 0.78
C MET A 54 -17.08 -6.82 2.02
N ARG A 55 -18.13 -6.02 1.83
CA ARG A 55 -19.03 -5.64 2.93
C ARG A 55 -19.75 -6.84 3.52
N ALA A 56 -20.24 -7.75 2.68
CA ALA A 56 -20.96 -8.95 3.13
C ALA A 56 -20.04 -9.88 3.94
N ALA A 57 -18.82 -10.13 3.45
CA ALA A 57 -17.84 -10.97 4.12
C ALA A 57 -17.36 -10.37 5.46
N TRP A 58 -17.16 -9.04 5.49
CA TRP A 58 -16.78 -8.33 6.71
C TRP A 58 -17.91 -8.31 7.75
N GLY A 59 -19.15 -8.08 7.32
CA GLY A 59 -20.31 -8.06 8.20
C GLY A 59 -20.24 -6.95 9.25
N ALA A 60 -20.44 -7.30 10.52
CA ALA A 60 -20.52 -6.37 11.65
C ALA A 60 -19.27 -6.37 12.56
N ARG A 61 -18.13 -6.83 12.05
CA ARG A 61 -16.86 -6.86 12.80
C ARG A 61 -16.41 -5.45 13.18
N ALA A 62 -15.73 -5.32 14.33
CA ALA A 62 -15.38 -4.02 14.91
C ALA A 62 -14.27 -3.30 14.13
N GLY A 63 -13.34 -4.05 13.55
CA GLY A 63 -12.21 -3.52 12.80
C GLY A 63 -12.60 -2.71 11.56
N THR A 64 -11.72 -1.78 11.21
CA THR A 64 -11.86 -1.00 9.98
C THR A 64 -11.28 -1.78 8.80
N VAL A 65 -12.03 -1.86 7.70
CA VAL A 65 -11.50 -2.32 6.42
C VAL A 65 -10.84 -1.14 5.70
N PHE A 66 -9.54 -1.25 5.46
CA PHE A 66 -8.78 -0.36 4.61
C PHE A 66 -8.69 -0.99 3.22
N ILE A 67 -9.22 -0.32 2.21
CA ILE A 67 -9.25 -0.78 0.82
C ILE A 67 -8.13 -0.10 0.07
N ARG A 68 -7.15 -0.87 -0.38
CA ARG A 68 -5.97 -0.38 -1.09
C ARG A 68 -6.16 -0.61 -2.59
N PHE A 69 -7.00 0.25 -3.17
CA PHE A 69 -7.42 0.18 -4.57
C PHE A 69 -6.31 0.63 -5.51
N ALA A 70 -6.07 -0.15 -6.58
CA ALA A 70 -5.02 0.11 -7.56
C ALA A 70 -3.64 0.31 -6.91
N HIS A 71 -3.29 -0.57 -5.97
CA HIS A 71 -2.03 -0.45 -5.23
C HIS A 71 -0.82 -0.48 -6.17
N GLU A 72 0.20 0.31 -5.81
CA GLU A 72 1.44 0.46 -6.59
C GLU A 72 1.22 0.84 -8.07
N MET A 73 0.14 1.57 -8.38
CA MET A 73 -0.12 2.07 -9.73
C MET A 73 1.01 2.94 -10.32
N ASN A 74 1.94 3.44 -9.49
CA ASN A 74 3.13 4.15 -9.93
C ASN A 74 4.30 3.23 -10.38
N SER A 75 4.02 1.98 -10.72
CA SER A 75 4.98 0.99 -11.19
C SER A 75 4.69 0.53 -12.63
N ASN A 76 5.41 -0.49 -13.13
CA ASN A 76 5.20 -1.08 -14.46
C ASN A 76 4.88 -2.58 -14.45
N TRP A 77 4.52 -3.15 -13.30
CA TRP A 77 4.31 -4.60 -13.15
C TRP A 77 2.85 -5.01 -12.99
N TYR A 78 1.93 -4.07 -12.72
CA TYR A 78 0.51 -4.39 -12.63
C TYR A 78 -0.28 -3.95 -13.86
N PRO A 79 -1.35 -4.68 -14.22
CA PRO A 79 -2.26 -4.24 -15.29
C PRO A 79 -2.90 -2.87 -15.06
N TRP A 80 -3.01 -2.45 -13.80
CA TRP A 80 -3.54 -1.15 -13.40
C TRP A 80 -2.44 -0.10 -13.14
N SER A 81 -1.20 -0.36 -13.55
CA SER A 81 -0.18 0.67 -13.62
C SER A 81 -0.68 1.88 -14.42
N VAL A 82 -0.32 3.07 -13.98
CA VAL A 82 -0.69 4.33 -14.65
C VAL A 82 0.54 4.82 -15.41
N SER A 83 0.38 5.06 -16.71
CA SER A 83 1.42 5.62 -17.57
C SER A 83 1.25 7.14 -17.73
N ALA A 84 2.33 7.82 -18.12
CA ALA A 84 2.24 9.23 -18.48
C ALA A 84 1.16 9.48 -19.56
N GLY A 85 0.24 10.41 -19.29
CA GLY A 85 -0.92 10.70 -20.15
C GLY A 85 -2.24 10.12 -19.62
N GLU A 86 -2.21 9.12 -18.73
CA GLU A 86 -3.41 8.48 -18.17
C GLU A 86 -3.83 9.08 -16.82
N GLU A 87 -3.12 10.09 -16.30
CA GLU A 87 -3.29 10.57 -14.93
C GLU A 87 -4.71 11.08 -14.66
N ARG A 88 -5.30 11.79 -15.63
CA ARG A 88 -6.68 12.32 -15.51
C ARG A 88 -7.73 11.22 -15.54
N ASP A 89 -7.51 10.20 -16.36
CA ASP A 89 -8.41 9.07 -16.49
C ASP A 89 -8.37 8.23 -15.21
N PHE A 90 -7.18 8.01 -14.66
CA PHE A 90 -7.01 7.39 -13.35
C PHE A 90 -7.71 8.17 -12.23
N ILE A 91 -7.50 9.48 -12.13
CA ILE A 91 -8.16 10.32 -11.10
C ILE A 91 -9.68 10.26 -11.24
N THR A 92 -10.20 10.28 -12.47
CA THR A 92 -11.64 10.17 -12.73
C THR A 92 -12.15 8.80 -12.27
N ALA A 93 -11.48 7.71 -12.66
CA ALA A 93 -11.81 6.35 -12.27
C ALA A 93 -11.76 6.14 -10.75
N TRP A 94 -10.74 6.70 -10.07
CA TRP A 94 -10.65 6.72 -8.61
C TRP A 94 -11.88 7.36 -7.97
N GLY A 95 -12.30 8.53 -8.47
CA GLY A 95 -13.50 9.22 -7.97
C GLY A 95 -14.77 8.38 -8.12
N ARG A 96 -14.88 7.60 -9.21
CA ARG A 96 -16.00 6.65 -9.39
C ARG A 96 -15.95 5.54 -8.34
N PHE A 97 -14.79 4.92 -8.14
CA PHE A 97 -14.63 3.88 -7.12
C PHE A 97 -14.93 4.43 -5.72
N ARG A 98 -14.45 5.64 -5.39
CA ARG A 98 -14.75 6.33 -4.12
C ARG A 98 -16.26 6.54 -3.94
N ALA A 99 -16.97 6.99 -4.97
CA ALA A 99 -18.42 7.15 -4.89
C ALA A 99 -19.16 5.83 -4.66
N LEU A 100 -18.72 4.74 -5.32
CA LEU A 100 -19.24 3.40 -5.07
C LEU A 100 -18.95 2.95 -3.62
N GLN A 101 -17.72 3.11 -3.15
CA GLN A 101 -17.31 2.73 -1.79
C GLN A 101 -18.10 3.49 -0.73
N GLN A 102 -18.29 4.81 -0.87
CA GLN A 102 -19.09 5.59 0.06
C GLN A 102 -20.57 5.17 0.06
N ARG A 103 -21.12 4.78 -1.08
CA ARG A 103 -22.51 4.30 -1.18
C ARG A 103 -22.69 2.89 -0.60
N ILE A 104 -21.75 1.99 -0.88
CA ILE A 104 -21.90 0.55 -0.62
C ILE A 104 -21.30 0.19 0.73
N PHE A 105 -20.10 0.65 1.04
CA PHE A 105 -19.35 0.28 2.25
C PHE A 105 -18.71 1.50 2.93
N PRO A 106 -19.50 2.50 3.39
CA PRO A 106 -18.98 3.78 3.92
C PRO A 106 -18.11 3.66 5.18
N ALA A 107 -18.21 2.54 5.91
CA ALA A 107 -17.36 2.27 7.07
C ALA A 107 -15.93 1.91 6.69
N ALA A 108 -15.70 1.40 5.47
CA ALA A 108 -14.37 1.16 4.95
C ALA A 108 -13.64 2.48 4.63
N LYS A 109 -12.31 2.44 4.65
CA LYS A 109 -11.42 3.56 4.33
C LYS A 109 -10.66 3.27 3.06
N LEU A 110 -10.48 4.28 2.21
CA LEU A 110 -9.78 4.15 0.93
C LEU A 110 -8.32 4.62 1.06
N VAL A 111 -7.39 3.75 0.69
CA VAL A 111 -5.94 3.95 0.82
C VAL A 111 -5.32 4.21 -0.55
N PHE A 112 -4.73 5.38 -0.73
CA PHE A 112 -3.92 5.70 -1.92
C PHE A 112 -2.50 5.20 -1.69
N CYS A 113 -2.22 3.96 -2.11
CA CYS A 113 -0.93 3.31 -1.86
C CYS A 113 -0.06 3.24 -3.09
N VAL A 114 1.13 3.82 -2.98
CA VAL A 114 2.16 3.80 -4.01
C VAL A 114 3.27 2.80 -3.66
N ASN A 115 3.94 2.23 -4.67
CA ASN A 115 5.28 1.72 -4.47
C ASN A 115 6.16 2.90 -4.03
N ARG A 116 7.17 2.66 -3.20
CA ARG A 116 7.99 3.75 -2.64
C ARG A 116 8.55 4.73 -3.68
N GLU A 117 8.72 4.35 -4.94
CA GLU A 117 9.17 5.24 -6.03
C GLU A 117 8.44 4.96 -7.35
N SER A 118 8.39 5.95 -8.25
CA SER A 118 7.90 5.70 -9.62
C SER A 118 8.84 4.78 -10.39
N VAL A 119 8.33 3.68 -10.95
CA VAL A 119 9.10 2.74 -11.78
C VAL A 119 8.45 2.55 -13.14
N GLY A 120 9.13 2.97 -14.21
CA GLY A 120 8.69 2.73 -15.59
C GLY A 120 7.44 3.49 -16.04
N THR A 121 6.90 4.39 -15.23
CA THR A 121 5.68 5.16 -15.54
C THR A 121 5.92 6.44 -16.32
N GLY A 122 7.11 7.04 -16.20
CA GLY A 122 7.49 8.24 -16.93
C GLY A 122 7.11 9.57 -16.25
N PHE A 123 6.59 9.57 -15.02
CA PHE A 123 6.16 10.79 -14.34
C PHE A 123 6.19 10.73 -12.80
N ASP A 124 6.08 11.91 -12.16
CA ASP A 124 5.89 12.09 -10.71
C ASP A 124 4.51 11.58 -10.28
N TRP A 125 4.48 10.49 -9.50
CA TRP A 125 3.23 9.85 -9.06
C TRP A 125 2.27 10.79 -8.33
N ARG A 126 2.73 11.91 -7.73
CA ARG A 126 1.83 12.87 -7.10
C ARG A 126 0.84 13.48 -8.10
N ARG A 127 1.12 13.42 -9.40
CA ARG A 127 0.20 13.83 -10.48
C ARG A 127 -1.03 12.92 -10.62
N THR A 128 -1.03 11.72 -10.02
CA THR A 128 -2.21 10.84 -9.93
C THR A 128 -2.93 10.93 -8.58
N PHE A 129 -2.44 11.74 -7.64
CA PHE A 129 -3.12 11.94 -6.37
C PHE A 129 -4.49 12.61 -6.60
N PRO A 130 -5.61 11.95 -6.26
CA PRO A 130 -6.96 12.44 -6.59
C PRO A 130 -7.45 13.57 -5.68
N GLY A 131 -6.61 13.98 -4.70
CA GLY A 131 -6.92 15.00 -3.71
C GLY A 131 -7.37 14.43 -2.37
N ALA A 132 -7.10 15.16 -1.29
CA ALA A 132 -7.35 14.69 0.08
C ALA A 132 -8.82 14.37 0.38
N GLY A 133 -9.78 14.98 -0.34
CA GLY A 133 -11.21 14.64 -0.20
C GLY A 133 -11.61 13.28 -0.79
N GLN A 134 -10.73 12.66 -1.57
CA GLN A 134 -10.97 11.37 -2.24
C GLN A 134 -10.21 10.20 -1.60
N VAL A 135 -9.38 10.47 -0.60
CA VAL A 135 -8.47 9.50 0.04
C VAL A 135 -8.63 9.61 1.54
N ASP A 136 -8.71 8.48 2.26
CA ASP A 136 -8.75 8.49 3.72
C ASP A 136 -7.35 8.31 4.33
N VAL A 137 -6.46 7.58 3.67
CA VAL A 137 -5.09 7.27 4.14
C VAL A 137 -4.11 7.29 2.96
N MET A 138 -2.95 7.92 3.12
CA MET A 138 -1.82 7.74 2.21
C MET A 138 -1.13 6.42 2.53
N GLY A 139 -0.85 5.58 1.53
CA GLY A 139 -0.13 4.32 1.70
C GLY A 139 1.22 4.33 0.98
N VAL A 140 2.17 3.57 1.50
CA VAL A 140 3.41 3.26 0.79
C VAL A 140 3.83 1.81 1.02
N ASP A 141 4.24 1.14 -0.05
CA ASP A 141 4.92 -0.16 0.00
C ASP A 141 6.45 0.09 0.01
N TYR A 142 7.12 -0.38 1.06
CA TYR A 142 8.46 0.06 1.43
C TYR A 142 9.40 -1.10 1.78
N TYR A 143 10.06 -1.62 0.75
CA TYR A 143 11.02 -2.73 0.87
C TYR A 143 12.47 -2.26 0.87
N ASN A 144 13.35 -3.00 1.54
CA ASN A 144 14.79 -2.77 1.53
C ASN A 144 15.45 -3.19 0.20
N GLN A 145 15.06 -2.51 -0.89
CA GLN A 145 15.54 -2.77 -2.25
C GLN A 145 16.77 -1.92 -2.59
N TYR A 146 16.64 -0.95 -3.50
CA TYR A 146 17.71 -0.04 -3.89
C TYR A 146 17.30 1.43 -3.66
N PRO A 147 18.15 2.28 -3.05
CA PRO A 147 19.40 1.91 -2.40
C PRO A 147 19.15 1.02 -1.17
N TYR A 148 20.00 0.02 -1.01
CA TYR A 148 19.92 -0.93 0.10
C TYR A 148 20.41 -0.29 1.39
N VAL A 149 19.66 -0.46 2.46
CA VAL A 149 20.02 -0.01 3.81
C VAL A 149 20.73 -1.15 4.51
N SER A 150 22.04 -1.02 4.71
CA SER A 150 22.88 -2.00 5.44
C SER A 150 23.26 -1.53 6.84
N SER A 151 23.11 -0.23 7.12
CA SER A 151 23.56 0.42 8.34
C SER A 151 22.63 1.58 8.75
N ALA A 152 22.80 2.08 9.98
CA ALA A 152 22.10 3.28 10.44
C ALA A 152 22.43 4.53 9.59
N ALA A 153 23.65 4.62 9.05
CA ALA A 153 24.04 5.70 8.14
C ALA A 153 23.27 5.61 6.81
N ASP A 154 23.13 4.41 6.25
CA ASP A 154 22.32 4.21 5.05
C ASP A 154 20.85 4.53 5.30
N TRP A 155 20.31 4.14 6.47
CA TRP A 155 18.95 4.49 6.87
C TRP A 155 18.76 6.01 6.88
N ALA A 156 19.64 6.73 7.59
CA ALA A 156 19.60 8.20 7.66
C ALA A 156 19.70 8.85 6.27
N ALA A 157 20.50 8.29 5.37
CA ALA A 157 20.62 8.76 3.99
C ALA A 157 19.39 8.42 3.13
N SER A 158 18.63 7.38 3.48
CA SER A 158 17.50 6.87 2.69
C SER A 158 16.17 7.60 2.96
N VAL A 159 15.91 7.97 4.21
CA VAL A 159 14.56 8.36 4.66
C VAL A 159 14.01 9.63 4.00
N ARG A 160 14.86 10.53 3.51
CA ARG A 160 14.46 11.79 2.85
C ARG A 160 14.68 11.79 1.33
N GLN A 161 15.02 10.65 0.73
CA GLN A 161 15.27 10.58 -0.70
C GLN A 161 14.02 10.91 -1.51
N THR A 162 14.25 11.45 -2.70
CA THR A 162 13.26 11.57 -3.77
C THR A 162 13.63 10.67 -4.92
N ASP A 163 12.65 10.28 -5.74
CA ASP A 163 12.89 9.53 -6.96
C ASP A 163 13.38 10.45 -8.11
N GLY A 164 13.56 9.87 -9.30
CA GLY A 164 14.03 10.59 -10.49
C GLY A 164 13.08 11.68 -11.01
N TYR A 165 11.84 11.74 -10.49
CA TYR A 165 10.85 12.77 -10.82
C TYR A 165 10.67 13.79 -9.69
N GLY A 166 11.44 13.67 -8.60
CA GLY A 166 11.34 14.52 -7.43
C GLY A 166 10.17 14.15 -6.51
N ALA A 167 9.52 13.00 -6.72
CA ALA A 167 8.48 12.49 -5.84
C ALA A 167 9.11 11.81 -4.61
N PRO A 168 8.37 11.63 -3.50
CA PRO A 168 8.88 10.90 -2.35
C PRO A 168 9.39 9.50 -2.71
N LYS A 169 10.60 9.18 -2.22
CA LYS A 169 11.21 7.83 -2.27
C LYS A 169 11.55 7.28 -0.89
N GLY A 170 12.01 8.17 -0.01
CA GLY A 170 12.30 7.88 1.38
C GLY A 170 11.05 7.93 2.24
N LEU A 171 11.00 7.12 3.30
CA LEU A 171 9.81 6.99 4.15
C LEU A 171 9.40 8.31 4.83
N GLN A 172 10.37 9.14 5.25
CA GLN A 172 10.09 10.48 5.79
C GLN A 172 9.54 11.42 4.71
N ALA A 173 10.00 11.31 3.46
CA ALA A 173 9.45 12.12 2.37
C ALA A 173 7.99 11.76 2.09
N HIS A 174 7.61 10.47 2.21
CA HIS A 174 6.22 10.02 2.10
C HIS A 174 5.36 10.58 3.24
N LEU A 175 5.86 10.54 4.48
CA LEU A 175 5.18 11.11 5.64
C LEU A 175 5.02 12.64 5.54
N ASP A 176 6.05 13.34 5.05
CA ASP A 176 6.01 14.79 4.85
C ASP A 176 5.00 15.17 3.76
N PHE A 177 4.87 14.37 2.69
CA PHE A 177 3.81 14.55 1.70
C PHE A 177 2.42 14.30 2.32
N ALA A 178 2.23 13.20 3.06
CA ALA A 178 0.97 12.92 3.76
C ALA A 178 0.56 14.08 4.69
N ARG A 179 1.52 14.65 5.44
CA ARG A 179 1.33 15.86 6.25
C ARG A 179 0.86 17.05 5.42
N SER A 180 1.49 17.28 4.27
CA SER A 180 1.20 18.42 3.40
C SER A 180 -0.22 18.39 2.80
N VAL A 181 -0.80 17.19 2.62
CA VAL A 181 -2.16 17.00 2.12
C VAL A 181 -3.18 16.71 3.23
N GLY A 182 -2.76 16.73 4.50
CA GLY A 182 -3.66 16.59 5.64
C GLY A 182 -4.11 15.16 5.93
N LEU A 183 -3.34 14.14 5.51
CA LEU A 183 -3.70 12.73 5.66
C LEU A 183 -2.71 11.96 6.55
N PRO A 184 -3.16 10.91 7.26
CA PRO A 184 -2.24 9.96 7.89
C PRO A 184 -1.52 9.11 6.83
N LEU A 185 -0.42 8.49 7.23
CA LEU A 185 0.35 7.54 6.43
C LEU A 185 0.12 6.11 6.95
N ALA A 186 0.03 5.15 6.05
CA ALA A 186 0.19 3.73 6.30
C ALA A 186 1.42 3.21 5.57
N VAL A 187 2.15 2.29 6.20
CA VAL A 187 3.14 1.47 5.49
C VAL A 187 2.47 0.13 5.20
N SER A 188 1.78 0.06 4.07
CA SER A 188 0.86 -1.03 3.73
C SER A 188 1.58 -2.33 3.38
N GLU A 189 2.86 -2.26 3.02
CA GLU A 189 3.76 -3.40 2.95
C GLU A 189 5.18 -2.96 3.32
N TRP A 190 5.89 -3.73 4.13
CA TRP A 190 7.33 -3.59 4.24
C TRP A 190 8.03 -4.90 4.60
N SER A 191 9.23 -5.08 4.09
CA SER A 191 10.15 -6.11 4.57
C SER A 191 11.58 -5.85 4.11
N GLY A 192 12.50 -6.68 4.60
CA GLY A 192 13.81 -6.86 3.99
C GLY A 192 13.70 -7.46 2.57
N LYS A 193 14.85 -7.58 1.89
CA LYS A 193 14.94 -8.27 0.60
C LYS A 193 16.21 -9.10 0.56
N ALA A 194 16.09 -10.41 0.70
CA ALA A 194 17.22 -11.33 0.90
C ALA A 194 18.21 -11.35 -0.28
N SER A 195 17.74 -11.12 -1.50
CA SER A 195 18.56 -10.95 -2.69
C SER A 195 19.44 -9.69 -2.68
N LYS A 196 19.14 -8.74 -1.78
CA LYS A 196 20.00 -7.57 -1.50
C LYS A 196 20.86 -7.79 -0.26
N GLY A 197 20.29 -8.40 0.77
CA GLY A 197 21.00 -8.81 1.97
C GLY A 197 20.10 -8.87 3.21
N ASP A 198 20.65 -9.42 4.29
CA ASP A 198 20.01 -9.47 5.60
C ASP A 198 20.42 -8.25 6.44
N SER A 199 19.46 -7.35 6.73
CA SER A 199 19.72 -6.05 7.37
C SER A 199 18.88 -5.83 8.64
N PRO A 200 19.42 -6.18 9.81
CA PRO A 200 18.88 -5.75 11.10
C PRO A 200 18.77 -4.22 11.24
N ALA A 201 19.67 -3.47 10.58
CA ALA A 201 19.67 -2.02 10.62
C ALA A 201 18.43 -1.41 9.94
N PHE A 202 17.94 -2.04 8.86
CA PHE A 202 16.69 -1.64 8.22
C PHE A 202 15.49 -1.88 9.15
N VAL A 203 15.40 -3.07 9.78
CA VAL A 203 14.34 -3.40 10.73
C VAL A 203 14.32 -2.43 11.91
N GLN A 204 15.50 -2.09 12.45
CA GLN A 204 15.65 -1.07 13.48
C GLN A 204 15.10 0.28 13.02
N GLY A 205 15.49 0.73 11.82
CA GLY A 205 15.06 2.02 11.27
C GLY A 205 13.55 2.10 11.08
N MET A 206 12.93 1.02 10.56
CA MET A 206 11.48 0.92 10.42
C MET A 206 10.79 1.04 11.78
N HIS A 207 11.20 0.23 12.76
CA HIS A 207 10.66 0.30 14.13
C HIS A 207 10.77 1.70 14.74
N ASP A 208 11.96 2.31 14.70
CA ASP A 208 12.19 3.63 15.30
C ASP A 208 11.35 4.71 14.62
N PHE A 209 11.20 4.62 13.29
CA PHE A 209 10.32 5.50 12.54
C PHE A 209 8.85 5.32 12.93
N PHE A 210 8.40 4.06 13.10
CA PHE A 210 7.03 3.78 13.50
C PHE A 210 6.73 4.31 14.89
N ALA A 211 7.58 4.00 15.87
CA ALA A 211 7.45 4.46 17.24
C ALA A 211 7.45 6.00 17.35
N ALA A 212 8.29 6.69 16.55
CA ALA A 212 8.39 8.14 16.58
C ALA A 212 7.21 8.86 15.91
N ASN A 213 6.48 8.21 15.01
CA ASN A 213 5.46 8.86 14.18
C ASN A 213 4.04 8.31 14.39
N ALA A 214 3.84 7.31 15.25
CA ALA A 214 2.54 6.67 15.45
C ALA A 214 1.41 7.67 15.79
N GLY A 215 0.25 7.49 15.15
CA GLY A 215 -0.95 8.30 15.38
C GLY A 215 -1.89 8.32 14.17
N GLY A 216 -3.11 8.83 14.36
CA GLY A 216 -4.14 8.84 13.32
C GLY A 216 -4.30 10.16 12.55
N GLY A 217 -3.53 11.19 12.88
CA GLY A 217 -3.62 12.51 12.29
C GLY A 217 -2.75 12.72 11.06
N ALA A 218 -2.84 13.92 10.49
CA ALA A 218 -2.05 14.33 9.33
C ALA A 218 -0.54 14.20 9.60
N GLY A 219 0.18 13.47 8.74
CA GLY A 219 1.62 13.26 8.89
C GLY A 219 2.00 12.43 10.11
N GLN A 220 1.10 11.55 10.57
CA GLN A 220 1.34 10.49 11.55
C GLN A 220 1.15 9.12 10.88
N LEU A 221 1.80 8.10 11.43
CA LEU A 221 1.71 6.72 10.97
C LEU A 221 0.52 6.02 11.64
N LEU A 222 -0.49 5.67 10.85
CA LEU A 222 -1.72 5.04 11.32
C LEU A 222 -1.54 3.54 11.57
N TYR A 223 -0.88 2.85 10.65
CA TYR A 223 -0.55 1.43 10.77
C TYR A 223 0.64 1.06 9.86
N GLU A 224 1.18 -0.12 10.13
CA GLU A 224 2.20 -0.79 9.33
C GLU A 224 1.82 -2.26 9.13
N ILE A 225 2.25 -2.87 8.03
CA ILE A 225 2.05 -4.29 7.75
C ILE A 225 3.36 -4.89 7.28
N GLN A 226 3.95 -5.74 8.13
CA GLN A 226 5.12 -6.52 7.77
C GLN A 226 4.74 -7.59 6.74
N PHE A 227 5.40 -7.56 5.58
CA PHE A 227 5.14 -8.49 4.49
C PHE A 227 5.88 -9.82 4.72
N ASN A 228 5.17 -10.82 5.23
CA ASN A 228 5.71 -12.15 5.54
C ASN A 228 5.22 -13.25 4.60
N VAL A 229 5.50 -13.12 3.31
CA VAL A 229 5.05 -14.08 2.29
C VAL A 229 6.21 -14.92 1.77
N ASP A 230 5.98 -16.22 1.62
CA ASP A 230 6.86 -17.12 0.87
C ASP A 230 6.71 -16.82 -0.63
N MET A 231 7.55 -15.90 -1.11
CA MET A 231 7.58 -15.41 -2.48
C MET A 231 9.02 -15.22 -2.92
N ASP A 232 9.27 -15.42 -4.22
CA ASP A 232 10.58 -15.24 -4.87
C ASP A 232 11.73 -16.01 -4.18
N GLY A 233 11.43 -17.18 -3.62
CA GLY A 233 12.39 -18.00 -2.88
C GLY A 233 12.76 -17.37 -1.54
N ASP A 234 11.74 -17.15 -0.69
CA ASP A 234 11.84 -16.51 0.64
C ASP A 234 12.56 -15.15 0.63
N ASP A 235 12.33 -14.33 -0.41
CA ASP A 235 13.08 -13.07 -0.56
C ASP A 235 12.64 -12.01 0.45
N TYR A 236 11.40 -12.07 0.94
CA TYR A 236 10.81 -11.06 1.84
C TYR A 236 10.42 -11.60 3.21
N ARG A 237 10.54 -12.91 3.43
CA ARG A 237 9.99 -13.59 4.62
C ARG A 237 10.92 -13.44 5.84
N LEU A 238 10.37 -12.93 6.95
CA LEU A 238 11.08 -12.84 8.24
C LEU A 238 10.78 -14.03 9.16
N PHE A 239 9.57 -14.58 9.12
CA PHE A 239 9.12 -15.64 10.02
C PHE A 239 8.87 -16.98 9.32
N GLY A 240 9.11 -18.08 10.02
CA GLY A 240 8.82 -19.43 9.54
C GLY A 240 9.97 -20.09 8.77
N GLY A 241 11.20 -19.62 8.96
CA GLY A 241 12.36 -19.97 8.13
C GLY A 241 12.50 -18.98 6.97
N GLY A 242 13.69 -18.91 6.38
CA GLY A 242 13.96 -18.01 5.26
C GLY A 242 15.40 -17.49 5.25
N ARG A 243 15.64 -16.49 4.39
CA ARG A 243 16.98 -15.98 4.07
C ARG A 243 17.35 -14.69 4.81
N LEU A 244 16.54 -14.29 5.80
CA LEU A 244 16.69 -13.07 6.60
C LEU A 244 16.80 -13.34 8.13
N PRO A 245 17.62 -14.30 8.60
CA PRO A 245 17.63 -14.72 10.02
C PRO A 245 18.01 -13.62 11.01
N LEU A 246 18.91 -12.69 10.66
CA LEU A 246 19.32 -11.59 11.53
C LEU A 246 18.23 -10.52 11.62
N SER A 247 17.63 -10.15 10.49
CA SER A 247 16.49 -9.23 10.44
C SER A 247 15.30 -9.79 11.21
N ALA A 248 15.04 -11.10 11.08
CA ALA A 248 14.00 -11.79 11.82
C ALA A 248 14.24 -11.79 13.34
N ALA A 249 15.49 -12.01 13.77
CA ALA A 249 15.86 -11.88 15.17
C ALA A 249 15.64 -10.45 15.67
N ARG A 250 16.08 -9.45 14.89
CA ARG A 250 15.89 -8.06 15.27
C ARG A 250 14.42 -7.65 15.35
N TYR A 251 13.58 -8.15 14.45
CA TYR A 251 12.15 -7.90 14.50
C TYR A 251 11.55 -8.41 15.82
N ARG A 252 11.84 -9.67 16.20
CA ARG A 252 11.35 -10.27 17.45
C ARG A 252 11.82 -9.55 18.72
N ASP A 253 12.98 -8.88 18.67
CA ASP A 253 13.49 -8.12 19.81
C ASP A 253 12.75 -6.78 19.99
N LEU A 254 12.10 -6.26 18.95
CA LEU A 254 11.55 -4.90 18.89
C LEU A 254 10.01 -4.85 18.92
N PHE A 255 9.34 -5.83 18.32
CA PHE A 255 7.88 -5.93 18.19
C PHE A 255 7.34 -7.07 19.04
#